data_AF-A0AAX1UH26-F1
#
_entry.id   AF-A0AAX1UH26-F1
#
_cell.length_a   1.000
_cell.length_b   1.000
_cell.length_c   1.000
_cell.angle_alpha   90.00
_cell.angle_beta   90.00
_cell.angle_gamma   90.00
#
_symmetry.space_group_name_H-M   'P 1'
#
loop_
_entity.id
_entity.type
_entity.pdbx_description
1 polymer ?
#
loop_
_entity_poly.entity_id
_entity_poly.type
_entity_poly.pdbx_seq_one_letter_code
_entity_poly.pdbx_strand_id
1 'polypeptide(L)'
;MDAETEAALVAAGRRYFADRRAKVPGFVRRTFGLRGTLGLHRHALGWDILKAPINVALSPLFVASRLGALAADGLSARGIARWLRARRILLPTAVARETERRIVADLLELPWRQGGSGYSRDALAEAMLAEPALRALIQRRLEAGVEARVAARLGDYSGTRSAVAEMTTAMGSLGAGALAFNALTPGVLSLAPALSAILAHQAALAAFPLGGALGSVWLGLFPVAASPLQTGAVVVSLMMAGSILAAFAGVVADPIQTRLGIHDRRLNRLIDALEDEFTGSGRHGFVAREHYLARMMDLADAGMATLRLFRG
;
A
#
# COMPACT_ATOMS: atom_id res chain seq x y z
N MET A 1 -0.93 -13.90 31.29
CA MET A 1 -1.77 -12.70 31.52
C MET A 1 -3.05 -13.22 32.16
N ASP A 2 -3.48 -12.63 33.25
CA ASP A 2 -4.75 -12.93 33.89
C ASP A 2 -5.93 -12.51 32.99
N ALA A 3 -7.06 -13.22 33.11
CA ALA A 3 -8.24 -13.00 32.26
C ALA A 3 -8.80 -11.56 32.38
N GLU A 4 -8.62 -10.93 33.54
CA GLU A 4 -9.03 -9.56 33.81
C GLU A 4 -8.20 -8.53 33.01
N THR A 5 -6.87 -8.69 32.96
CA THR A 5 -6.00 -7.85 32.12
C THR A 5 -6.26 -8.08 30.64
N GLU A 6 -6.57 -9.32 30.22
CA GLU A 6 -6.96 -9.58 28.82
C GLU A 6 -8.25 -8.86 28.45
N ALA A 7 -9.27 -8.91 29.32
CA ALA A 7 -10.53 -8.20 29.11
C ALA A 7 -10.33 -6.67 29.07
N ALA A 8 -9.51 -6.13 29.97
CA ALA A 8 -9.17 -4.71 30.01
C ALA A 8 -8.45 -4.25 28.73
N LEU A 9 -7.49 -5.04 28.24
CA LEU A 9 -6.76 -4.79 27.00
C LEU A 9 -7.68 -4.79 25.77
N VAL A 10 -8.59 -5.77 25.69
CA VAL A 10 -9.59 -5.83 24.62
C VAL A 10 -10.54 -4.64 24.69
N ALA A 11 -11.01 -4.27 25.88
CA ALA A 11 -11.90 -3.11 26.07
C ALA A 11 -11.24 -1.78 25.64
N ALA A 12 -9.98 -1.56 26.04
CA ALA A 12 -9.21 -0.39 25.62
C ALA A 12 -8.98 -0.37 24.10
N GLY A 13 -8.71 -1.52 23.48
CA GLY A 13 -8.57 -1.66 22.03
C GLY A 13 -9.85 -1.29 21.29
N ARG A 14 -10.99 -1.84 21.72
CA ARG A 14 -12.32 -1.53 21.15
C ARG A 14 -12.63 -0.04 21.22
N ARG A 15 -12.36 0.60 22.36
CA ARG A 15 -12.54 2.06 22.53
C ARG A 15 -11.68 2.85 21.54
N TYR A 16 -10.40 2.51 21.43
CA TYR A 16 -9.51 3.14 20.46
C TYR A 16 -10.05 3.02 19.02
N PHE A 17 -10.44 1.82 18.58
CA PHE A 17 -10.93 1.61 17.22
C PHE A 17 -12.28 2.30 16.97
N ALA A 18 -13.17 2.37 17.97
CA ALA A 18 -14.40 3.17 17.89
C ALA A 18 -14.09 4.67 17.66
N ASP A 19 -13.14 5.23 18.41
CA ASP A 19 -12.69 6.61 18.22
C ASP A 19 -12.08 6.83 16.83
N ARG A 20 -11.38 5.83 16.27
CA ARG A 20 -10.84 5.89 14.90
C ARG A 20 -11.95 5.92 13.86
N ARG A 21 -12.99 5.08 13.99
CA ARG A 21 -14.14 5.07 13.08
C ARG A 21 -14.85 6.41 13.05
N ALA A 22 -15.03 7.05 14.21
CA ALA A 22 -15.66 8.38 14.30
C ALA A 22 -14.88 9.47 13.54
N LYS A 23 -13.56 9.33 13.39
CA LYS A 23 -12.70 10.27 12.64
C LYS A 23 -12.73 10.06 11.13
N VAL A 24 -13.16 8.88 10.64
CA VAL A 24 -13.12 8.50 9.22
C VAL A 24 -13.79 9.54 8.32
N PRO A 25 -15.03 10.01 8.57
CA PRO A 25 -15.69 10.94 7.64
C PRO A 25 -14.95 12.27 7.49
N GLY A 26 -14.40 12.79 8.60
CA GLY A 26 -13.60 14.01 8.59
C GLY A 26 -12.26 13.83 7.89
N PHE A 27 -11.60 12.69 8.12
CA PHE A 27 -10.35 12.32 7.46
C PHE A 27 -10.55 12.16 5.95
N VAL A 28 -11.57 11.45 5.50
CA VAL A 28 -11.85 11.22 4.08
C VAL A 28 -12.06 12.54 3.35
N ARG A 29 -12.89 13.44 3.88
CA ARG A 29 -13.12 14.76 3.26
C ARG A 29 -11.84 15.59 3.15
N ARG A 30 -10.96 15.53 4.15
CA ARG A 30 -9.69 16.29 4.14
C ARG A 30 -8.63 15.67 3.22
N THR A 31 -8.55 14.34 3.15
CA THR A 31 -7.49 13.63 2.45
C THR A 31 -7.84 13.32 1.00
N PHE A 32 -9.08 12.88 0.74
CA PHE A 32 -9.57 12.43 -0.58
C PHE A 32 -10.61 13.38 -1.20
N GLY A 33 -10.93 14.50 -0.53
CA GLY A 33 -11.67 15.60 -1.14
C GLY A 33 -10.82 16.38 -2.14
N LEU A 34 -11.45 17.25 -2.95
CA LEU A 34 -10.80 17.98 -4.05
C LEU A 34 -9.43 18.57 -3.69
N ARG A 35 -9.34 19.34 -2.60
CA ARG A 35 -8.07 19.96 -2.16
C ARG A 35 -7.07 18.92 -1.63
N GLY A 36 -7.55 17.91 -0.92
CA GLY A 36 -6.73 16.85 -0.33
C GLY A 36 -6.04 16.01 -1.39
N THR A 37 -6.79 15.59 -2.40
CA THR A 37 -6.30 14.78 -3.52
C THR A 37 -5.33 15.59 -4.39
N LEU A 38 -5.60 16.87 -4.68
CA LEU A 38 -4.64 17.72 -5.38
C LEU A 38 -3.30 17.83 -4.64
N GLY A 39 -3.35 17.98 -3.30
CA GLY A 39 -2.15 17.96 -2.46
C GLY A 39 -1.43 16.60 -2.48
N LEU A 40 -2.18 15.50 -2.51
CA LEU A 40 -1.63 14.13 -2.59
C LEU A 40 -0.88 13.90 -3.92
N HIS A 41 -1.51 14.25 -5.05
CA HIS A 41 -0.96 14.05 -6.38
C HIS A 41 0.16 15.03 -6.74
N ARG A 42 0.28 16.17 -6.04
CA ARG A 42 1.46 17.04 -6.16
C ARG A 42 2.75 16.28 -5.85
N HIS A 43 2.72 15.30 -4.95
CA HIS A 43 3.89 14.46 -4.64
C HIS A 43 4.26 13.47 -5.76
N ALA A 44 3.36 13.21 -6.72
CA ALA A 44 3.66 12.40 -7.90
C ALA A 44 4.38 13.18 -9.01
N LEU A 45 4.48 14.51 -8.91
CA LEU A 45 5.19 15.33 -9.89
C LEU A 45 6.71 15.08 -9.79
N GLY A 46 7.34 14.81 -10.94
CA GLY A 46 8.76 14.48 -11.05
C GLY A 46 8.98 13.02 -11.47
N TRP A 47 10.14 12.45 -11.12
CA TRP A 47 10.53 11.09 -11.51
C TRP A 47 9.60 9.98 -10.97
N ASP A 48 8.75 10.28 -9.97
CA ASP A 48 7.79 9.33 -9.43
C ASP A 48 6.67 8.99 -10.45
N ILE A 49 6.42 9.85 -11.44
CA ILE A 49 5.45 9.62 -12.53
C ILE A 49 5.75 8.34 -13.32
N LEU A 50 7.03 7.99 -13.47
CA LEU A 50 7.46 6.80 -14.22
C LEU A 50 7.21 5.49 -13.47
N LYS A 51 7.00 5.54 -12.15
CA LYS A 51 6.68 4.35 -11.38
C LYS A 51 5.32 3.78 -11.75
N ALA A 52 4.39 4.60 -12.22
CA ALA A 52 3.09 4.11 -12.72
C ALA A 52 3.25 3.20 -13.96
N PRO A 53 3.92 3.64 -15.06
CA PRO A 53 4.27 2.75 -16.18
C PRO A 53 5.04 1.50 -15.77
N ILE A 54 6.06 1.64 -14.92
CA ILE A 54 6.87 0.50 -14.47
C ILE A 54 5.99 -0.50 -13.69
N ASN A 55 5.11 -0.01 -12.82
CA ASN A 55 4.18 -0.87 -12.09
C ASN A 55 3.18 -1.57 -13.01
N VAL A 56 2.71 -0.92 -14.06
CA VAL A 56 1.83 -1.57 -15.06
C VAL A 56 2.59 -2.70 -15.77
N ALA A 57 3.84 -2.46 -16.18
CA ALA A 57 4.67 -3.50 -16.79
C ALA A 57 4.97 -4.68 -15.84
N LEU A 58 5.13 -4.39 -14.54
CA LEU A 58 5.38 -5.40 -13.51
C LEU A 58 4.11 -6.07 -12.97
N SER A 59 2.92 -5.53 -13.26
CA SER A 59 1.64 -6.04 -12.75
C SER A 59 1.35 -7.48 -13.17
N PRO A 60 1.56 -7.90 -14.44
CA PRO A 60 1.39 -9.30 -14.83
C PRO A 60 2.28 -10.27 -14.05
N LEU A 61 3.56 -9.92 -13.87
CA LEU A 61 4.50 -10.73 -13.10
C LEU A 61 4.07 -10.82 -11.62
N PHE A 62 3.63 -9.71 -11.06
CA PHE A 62 3.11 -9.66 -9.72
C PHE A 62 1.85 -10.55 -9.56
N VAL A 63 0.88 -10.47 -10.48
CA VAL A 63 -0.33 -11.30 -10.45
C VAL A 63 0.02 -12.78 -10.61
N ALA A 64 0.91 -13.13 -11.54
CA ALA A 64 1.39 -14.49 -11.72
C ALA A 64 2.04 -15.04 -10.44
N SER A 65 2.83 -14.22 -9.74
CA SER A 65 3.42 -14.64 -8.46
C SER A 65 2.37 -14.94 -7.38
N ARG A 66 1.25 -14.20 -7.36
CA ARG A 66 0.15 -14.40 -6.40
C ARG A 66 -0.69 -15.63 -6.74
N LEU A 67 -0.99 -15.85 -8.02
CA LEU A 67 -1.65 -17.07 -8.49
C LEU A 67 -0.79 -18.31 -8.21
N GLY A 68 0.51 -18.22 -8.46
CA GLY A 68 1.47 -19.26 -8.10
C GLY A 68 1.51 -19.53 -6.60
N ALA A 69 1.40 -18.50 -5.75
CA ALA A 69 1.33 -18.67 -4.31
C ALA A 69 0.05 -19.39 -3.87
N LEU A 70 -1.10 -19.07 -4.48
CA LEU A 70 -2.37 -19.74 -4.21
C LEU A 70 -2.33 -21.21 -4.65
N ALA A 71 -1.77 -21.48 -5.84
CA ALA A 71 -1.56 -22.84 -6.31
C ALA A 71 -0.62 -23.63 -5.37
N ALA A 72 0.47 -23.01 -4.91
CA ALA A 72 1.40 -23.62 -3.98
C ALA A 72 0.75 -23.93 -2.61
N ASP A 73 -0.16 -23.08 -2.13
CA ASP A 73 -0.94 -23.37 -0.92
C ASP A 73 -1.87 -24.57 -1.13
N GLY A 74 -2.55 -24.65 -2.28
CA GLY A 74 -3.39 -25.80 -2.65
C GLY A 74 -2.60 -27.11 -2.74
N LEU A 75 -1.31 -27.01 -3.08
CA LEU A 75 -0.36 -28.14 -3.12
C LEU A 75 0.40 -28.35 -1.81
N SER A 76 0.00 -27.70 -0.71
CA SER A 76 0.67 -27.76 0.60
C SER A 76 2.15 -27.32 0.63
N ALA A 77 2.65 -26.67 -0.42
CA ALA A 77 4.01 -26.14 -0.53
C ALA A 77 4.15 -24.76 0.17
N ARG A 78 3.89 -24.74 1.48
CA ARG A 78 3.80 -23.52 2.31
C ARG A 78 5.05 -22.64 2.27
N GLY A 79 6.23 -23.24 2.06
CA GLY A 79 7.50 -22.50 1.92
C GLY A 79 7.56 -21.67 0.63
N ILE A 80 7.13 -22.25 -0.50
CA ILE A 80 7.10 -21.58 -1.80
C ILE A 80 6.01 -20.50 -1.81
N ALA A 81 4.83 -20.79 -1.27
CA ALA A 81 3.76 -19.81 -1.14
C ALA A 81 4.20 -18.60 -0.30
N ARG A 82 4.91 -18.84 0.82
CA ARG A 82 5.47 -17.76 1.65
C ARG A 82 6.53 -16.95 0.90
N TRP A 83 7.42 -17.63 0.18
CA TRP A 83 8.46 -16.98 -0.64
C TRP A 83 7.85 -16.08 -1.72
N LEU A 84 6.86 -16.57 -2.46
CA LEU A 84 6.16 -15.81 -3.50
C LEU A 84 5.43 -14.60 -2.93
N ARG A 85 4.76 -14.75 -1.76
CA ARG A 85 4.06 -13.65 -1.09
C ARG A 85 5.00 -12.57 -0.56
N ALA A 86 6.19 -12.94 -0.12
CA ALA A 86 7.19 -12.02 0.43
C ALA A 86 7.83 -11.10 -0.64
N ARG A 87 7.67 -11.41 -1.95
CA ARG A 87 8.25 -10.58 -3.01
C ARG A 87 7.44 -9.30 -3.24
N ARG A 88 8.08 -8.16 -2.95
CA ARG A 88 7.59 -6.82 -3.31
C ARG A 88 8.07 -6.47 -4.71
N ILE A 89 7.27 -6.84 -5.72
CA ILE A 89 7.61 -6.64 -7.14
C ILE A 89 7.20 -5.23 -7.60
N LEU A 90 6.18 -4.63 -6.98
CA LEU A 90 5.70 -3.28 -7.34
C LEU A 90 6.48 -2.20 -6.60
N LEU A 91 6.76 -1.10 -7.29
CA LEU A 91 7.43 0.07 -6.74
C LEU A 91 6.42 0.94 -5.98
N PRO A 92 6.65 1.27 -4.70
CA PRO A 92 5.79 2.18 -3.98
C PRO A 92 5.87 3.58 -4.62
N THR A 93 4.72 4.17 -4.94
CA THR A 93 4.62 5.55 -5.42
C THR A 93 4.67 6.53 -4.24
N ALA A 94 5.03 7.78 -4.49
CA ALA A 94 5.01 8.86 -3.50
C ALA A 94 3.60 9.09 -2.96
N VAL A 95 2.60 9.02 -3.84
CA VAL A 95 1.18 9.08 -3.48
C VAL A 95 0.80 7.94 -2.53
N ALA A 96 1.25 6.70 -2.81
CA ALA A 96 0.98 5.57 -1.93
C ALA A 96 1.65 5.74 -0.56
N ARG A 97 2.92 6.16 -0.51
CA ARG A 97 3.65 6.43 0.75
C ARG A 97 3.01 7.53 1.57
N GLU A 98 2.57 8.61 0.94
CA GLU A 98 1.93 9.72 1.63
C GLU A 98 0.52 9.33 2.10
N THR A 99 -0.22 8.56 1.31
CA THR A 99 -1.52 8.00 1.73
C THR A 99 -1.36 7.09 2.94
N GLU A 100 -0.34 6.22 2.93
CA GLU A 100 0.01 5.37 4.06
C GLU A 100 0.37 6.20 5.30
N ARG A 101 1.25 7.20 5.15
CA ARG A 101 1.60 8.12 6.24
C ARG A 101 0.35 8.77 6.84
N ARG A 102 -0.56 9.30 6.01
CA ARG A 102 -1.81 9.93 6.48
C ARG A 102 -2.72 8.94 7.19
N ILE A 103 -2.85 7.72 6.69
CA ILE A 103 -3.65 6.68 7.34
C ILE A 103 -3.04 6.31 8.70
N VAL A 104 -1.73 6.08 8.78
CA VAL A 104 -1.07 5.62 10.01
C VAL A 104 -0.93 6.75 11.04
N ALA A 105 -0.40 7.90 10.63
CA ALA A 105 -0.11 9.01 11.53
C ALA A 105 -1.32 9.89 11.80
N ASP A 106 -2.16 10.17 10.79
CA ASP A 106 -3.21 11.19 10.92
C ASP A 106 -4.60 10.58 11.22
N LEU A 107 -4.92 9.38 10.71
CA LEU A 107 -6.16 8.68 11.02
C LEU A 107 -6.00 7.78 12.25
N LEU A 108 -5.04 6.84 12.21
CA LEU A 108 -4.81 5.90 13.29
C LEU A 108 -4.06 6.55 14.47
N GLU A 109 -3.35 7.66 14.27
CA GLU A 109 -2.53 8.29 15.32
C GLU A 109 -1.55 7.29 15.96
N LEU A 110 -0.92 6.49 15.10
CA LEU A 110 0.13 5.55 15.46
C LEU A 110 1.51 6.13 15.14
N PRO A 111 2.56 5.71 15.86
CA PRO A 111 3.89 6.26 15.67
C PRO A 111 4.44 5.96 14.28
N TRP A 112 4.74 7.01 13.52
CA TRP A 112 5.38 6.95 12.21
C TRP A 112 6.87 7.29 12.32
N ARG A 113 7.75 6.32 12.00
CA ARG A 113 9.20 6.53 12.04
C ARG A 113 9.77 6.50 10.62
N GLN A 114 10.05 7.68 10.07
CA GLN A 114 10.92 7.87 8.91
C GLN A 114 12.23 8.46 9.41
N GLY A 115 13.36 7.96 8.91
CA GLY A 115 14.74 8.26 9.33
C GLY A 115 14.94 9.44 10.28
N GLY A 116 15.14 9.13 11.56
CA GLY A 116 15.71 10.04 12.57
C GLY A 116 14.87 11.28 12.93
N SER A 117 14.30 11.26 14.15
CA SER A 117 13.63 12.39 14.81
C SER A 117 12.18 12.67 14.36
N GLY A 118 11.25 12.25 15.22
CA GLY A 118 9.83 12.52 15.10
C GLY A 118 9.04 11.58 16.01
N TYR A 119 8.87 11.97 17.28
CA TYR A 119 7.90 11.31 18.16
C TYR A 119 6.50 11.69 17.66
N SER A 120 5.88 10.81 16.88
CA SER A 120 4.45 10.88 16.59
C SER A 120 3.70 10.28 17.78
N ARG A 121 2.57 10.90 18.14
CA ARG A 121 1.62 10.42 19.15
C ARG A 121 1.28 8.94 18.90
N ASP A 122 1.15 8.15 19.96
CA ASP A 122 0.64 6.78 19.92
C ASP A 122 -0.68 6.72 20.69
N ALA A 123 -1.78 6.98 19.99
CA ALA A 123 -3.11 7.05 20.58
C ALA A 123 -3.61 5.69 21.07
N LEU A 124 -3.13 4.59 20.48
CA LEU A 124 -3.43 3.26 21.00
C LEU A 124 -2.72 3.06 22.35
N ALA A 125 -1.52 3.61 22.54
CA ALA A 125 -0.73 3.39 23.75
C ALA A 125 -1.30 4.22 24.87
N GLU A 126 -1.68 5.47 24.56
CA GLU A 126 -2.45 6.32 25.45
C GLU A 126 -3.77 5.65 25.87
N ALA A 127 -4.49 5.01 24.95
CA ALA A 127 -5.71 4.29 25.27
C ALA A 127 -5.45 3.09 26.20
N MET A 128 -4.36 2.36 26.00
CA MET A 128 -3.95 1.26 26.88
C MET A 128 -3.50 1.74 28.27
N LEU A 129 -2.72 2.83 28.34
CA LEU A 129 -2.23 3.42 29.59
C LEU A 129 -3.31 4.14 30.38
N ALA A 130 -4.39 4.56 29.72
CA ALA A 130 -5.57 5.11 30.38
C ALA A 130 -6.32 4.06 31.22
N GLU A 131 -6.12 2.77 30.96
CA GLU A 131 -6.79 1.68 31.66
C GLU A 131 -6.06 1.33 32.98
N PRO A 132 -6.72 1.47 34.16
CA PRO A 132 -6.06 1.29 35.46
C PRO A 132 -5.47 -0.11 35.69
N ALA A 133 -6.17 -1.16 35.23
CA ALA A 133 -5.72 -2.55 35.37
C ALA A 133 -4.41 -2.82 34.61
N LEU A 134 -4.29 -2.24 33.40
CA LEU A 134 -3.09 -2.36 32.58
C LEU A 134 -1.91 -1.60 33.18
N ARG A 135 -2.17 -0.40 33.73
CA ARG A 135 -1.16 0.43 34.40
C ARG A 135 -0.51 -0.29 35.58
N ALA A 136 -1.31 -0.96 36.40
CA ALA A 136 -0.82 -1.73 37.55
C ALA A 136 0.06 -2.92 37.13
N LEU A 137 -0.30 -3.59 36.03
CA LEU A 137 0.48 -4.72 35.50
C LEU A 137 1.83 -4.29 34.90
N ILE A 138 1.86 -3.13 34.23
CA ILE A 138 3.09 -2.51 33.72
C ILE A 138 4.05 -2.19 34.88
N GLN A 139 3.55 -1.54 35.93
CA GLN A 139 4.34 -1.22 37.13
C GLN A 139 4.95 -2.46 37.78
N ARG A 140 4.14 -3.53 37.97
CA ARG A 140 4.62 -4.80 38.54
C ARG A 140 5.67 -5.51 37.69
N ARG A 141 5.62 -5.36 36.37
CA ARG A 141 6.62 -5.98 35.46
C ARG A 141 7.94 -5.20 35.43
N LEU A 142 7.90 -3.87 35.53
CA LEU A 142 9.09 -3.03 35.67
C LEU A 142 9.85 -3.39 36.96
N GLU A 143 9.13 -3.64 38.04
CA GLU A 143 9.71 -4.07 39.33
C GLU A 143 10.33 -5.48 39.28
N ALA A 144 9.96 -6.32 38.30
CA ALA A 144 10.35 -7.73 38.22
C ALA A 144 11.58 -8.03 37.33
N GLY A 145 12.23 -7.02 36.72
CA GLY A 145 13.55 -7.18 36.06
C GLY A 145 13.61 -8.09 34.82
N VAL A 146 12.51 -8.25 34.09
CA VAL A 146 12.35 -9.21 32.97
C VAL A 146 13.09 -8.81 31.68
N GLU A 147 13.66 -7.60 31.63
CA GLU A 147 14.31 -6.97 30.47
C GLU A 147 15.42 -7.83 29.83
N ALA A 148 16.30 -8.42 30.64
CA ALA A 148 17.56 -9.02 30.16
C ALA A 148 17.37 -10.29 29.31
N ARG A 149 16.24 -11.00 29.45
CA ARG A 149 16.01 -12.29 28.76
C ARG A 149 15.21 -12.15 27.48
N VAL A 150 14.49 -11.03 27.35
CA VAL A 150 13.60 -10.70 26.25
C VAL A 150 14.37 -9.93 25.16
N ALA A 151 15.35 -9.10 25.56
CA ALA A 151 16.31 -8.42 24.68
C ALA A 151 17.10 -9.38 23.76
N ALA A 152 17.45 -10.58 24.22
CA ALA A 152 18.21 -11.56 23.43
C ALA A 152 17.39 -12.28 22.34
N ARG A 153 16.04 -12.17 22.34
CA ARG A 153 15.17 -12.81 21.34
C ARG A 153 14.36 -11.84 20.48
N LEU A 154 14.33 -10.55 20.82
CA LEU A 154 13.54 -9.53 20.11
C LEU A 154 14.26 -8.83 18.95
N GLY A 155 15.53 -9.15 18.71
CA GLY A 155 16.25 -8.75 17.49
C GLY A 155 15.56 -9.18 16.18
N ASP A 156 14.53 -10.04 16.26
CA ASP A 156 13.88 -10.67 15.11
C ASP A 156 12.40 -10.32 14.86
N TYR A 157 11.73 -9.40 15.58
CA TYR A 157 10.28 -9.21 15.36
C TYR A 157 9.75 -7.77 15.35
N SER A 158 9.36 -7.32 14.16
CA SER A 158 8.69 -6.04 13.86
C SER A 158 7.28 -6.22 13.26
N GLY A 159 6.51 -7.17 13.80
CA GLY A 159 5.25 -7.67 13.21
C GLY A 159 4.15 -6.63 12.98
N THR A 160 3.91 -5.71 13.92
CA THR A 160 2.78 -4.77 13.83
C THR A 160 3.00 -3.64 12.82
N ARG A 161 4.28 -3.24 12.61
CA ARG A 161 4.67 -2.27 11.58
C ARG A 161 4.56 -2.87 10.18
N SER A 162 4.86 -4.16 10.03
CA SER A 162 4.68 -4.85 8.76
C SER A 162 3.21 -4.96 8.41
N ALA A 163 2.34 -5.39 9.33
CA ALA A 163 0.95 -5.72 8.98
C ALA A 163 0.16 -4.53 8.39
N VAL A 164 0.13 -3.37 9.06
CA VAL A 164 -0.61 -2.19 8.57
C VAL A 164 0.01 -1.59 7.31
N ALA A 165 1.35 -1.51 7.27
CA ALA A 165 2.09 -1.00 6.12
C ALA A 165 1.93 -1.94 4.91
N GLU A 166 1.98 -3.24 5.13
CA GLU A 166 1.82 -4.29 4.13
C GLU A 166 0.38 -4.36 3.65
N MET A 167 -0.62 -4.24 4.52
CA MET A 167 -2.03 -4.15 4.11
C MET A 167 -2.30 -2.89 3.29
N THR A 168 -1.80 -1.72 3.71
CA THR A 168 -2.01 -0.45 2.99
C THR A 168 -1.24 -0.42 1.68
N THR A 169 0.01 -0.88 1.68
CA THR A 169 0.84 -1.03 0.48
C THR A 169 0.25 -2.06 -0.48
N ALA A 170 -0.23 -3.20 0.03
CA ALA A 170 -0.88 -4.22 -0.78
C ALA A 170 -2.17 -3.65 -1.37
N MET A 171 -3.03 -3.04 -0.58
CA MET A 171 -4.27 -2.40 -1.03
C MET A 171 -4.04 -1.28 -2.07
N GLY A 172 -3.01 -0.46 -1.88
CA GLY A 172 -2.64 0.62 -2.80
C GLY A 172 -2.02 0.08 -4.09
N SER A 173 -1.08 -0.87 -4.00
CA SER A 173 -0.32 -1.37 -5.15
C SER A 173 -1.12 -2.41 -5.96
N LEU A 174 -1.85 -3.32 -5.29
CA LEU A 174 -2.79 -4.25 -5.93
C LEU A 174 -3.92 -3.47 -6.60
N GLY A 175 -4.51 -2.50 -5.88
CA GLY A 175 -5.62 -1.70 -6.38
C GLY A 175 -5.21 -0.87 -7.59
N ALA A 176 -4.13 -0.11 -7.49
CA ALA A 176 -3.68 0.75 -8.59
C ALA A 176 -3.19 -0.05 -9.80
N GLY A 177 -2.35 -1.08 -9.60
CA GLY A 177 -1.80 -1.88 -10.69
C GLY A 177 -2.85 -2.72 -11.41
N ALA A 178 -3.70 -3.45 -10.67
CA ALA A 178 -4.70 -4.33 -11.27
C ALA A 178 -5.86 -3.55 -11.91
N LEU A 179 -6.30 -2.43 -11.31
CA LEU A 179 -7.34 -1.59 -11.91
C LEU A 179 -6.82 -0.85 -13.15
N ALA A 180 -5.60 -0.32 -13.12
CA ALA A 180 -5.00 0.30 -14.30
C ALA A 180 -4.82 -0.73 -15.43
N PHE A 181 -4.33 -1.93 -15.11
CA PHE A 181 -4.17 -3.00 -16.08
C PHE A 181 -5.52 -3.43 -16.68
N ASN A 182 -6.55 -3.69 -15.85
CA ASN A 182 -7.86 -4.12 -16.35
C ASN A 182 -8.61 -3.02 -17.12
N ALA A 183 -8.51 -1.76 -16.69
CA ALA A 183 -9.19 -0.65 -17.36
C ALA A 183 -8.52 -0.26 -18.70
N LEU A 184 -7.19 -0.30 -18.78
CA LEU A 184 -6.45 0.12 -19.98
C LEU A 184 -6.39 -0.97 -21.04
N THR A 185 -6.29 -2.24 -20.65
CA THR A 185 -6.00 -3.35 -21.58
C THR A 185 -7.03 -3.51 -22.70
N PRO A 186 -8.36 -3.54 -22.45
CA PRO A 186 -9.34 -3.71 -23.52
C PRO A 186 -9.29 -2.57 -24.55
N GLY A 187 -9.15 -1.33 -24.07
CA GLY A 187 -9.03 -0.15 -24.93
C GLY A 187 -7.77 -0.20 -25.80
N VAL A 188 -6.62 -0.47 -25.19
CA VAL A 188 -5.34 -0.56 -25.91
C VAL A 188 -5.33 -1.69 -26.92
N LEU A 189 -5.85 -2.88 -26.57
CA LEU A 189 -5.92 -4.02 -27.49
C LEU A 189 -6.82 -3.75 -28.70
N SER A 190 -7.87 -2.95 -28.54
CA SER A 190 -8.74 -2.56 -29.66
C SER A 190 -8.12 -1.48 -30.57
N LEU A 191 -7.37 -0.53 -30.00
CA LEU A 191 -6.80 0.61 -30.72
C LEU A 191 -5.45 0.32 -31.37
N ALA A 192 -4.62 -0.52 -30.74
CA ALA A 192 -3.25 -0.74 -31.16
C ALA A 192 -3.12 -1.32 -32.58
N PRO A 193 -3.92 -2.30 -33.02
CA PRO A 193 -3.83 -2.82 -34.39
C PRO A 193 -4.13 -1.74 -35.44
N ALA A 194 -5.18 -0.94 -35.22
CA ALA A 194 -5.55 0.14 -36.12
C ALA A 194 -4.46 1.22 -36.21
N LEU A 195 -3.95 1.66 -35.06
CA LEU A 195 -2.89 2.67 -35.01
C LEU A 195 -1.57 2.14 -35.60
N SER A 196 -1.23 0.87 -35.35
CA SER A 196 -0.07 0.20 -35.92
C SER A 196 -0.14 0.13 -37.45
N ALA A 197 -1.32 -0.19 -38.01
CA ALA A 197 -1.54 -0.20 -39.45
C ALA A 197 -1.36 1.20 -40.07
N ILE A 198 -1.88 2.25 -39.42
CA ILE A 198 -1.68 3.64 -39.86
C ILE A 198 -0.18 3.99 -39.88
N LEU A 199 0.54 3.69 -38.81
CA LEU A 199 1.98 3.98 -38.71
C LEU A 199 2.80 3.20 -39.75
N ALA A 200 2.45 1.94 -40.00
CA ALA A 200 3.10 1.13 -41.03
C ALA A 200 2.87 1.71 -42.43
N HIS A 201 1.65 2.16 -42.71
CA HIS A 201 1.32 2.83 -43.98
C HIS A 201 2.09 4.15 -44.15
N GLN A 202 2.16 4.98 -43.11
CA GLN A 202 2.91 6.24 -43.14
C GLN A 202 4.42 6.02 -43.33
N ALA A 203 4.99 5.01 -42.66
CA ALA A 203 6.40 4.65 -42.82
C ALA A 203 6.70 4.13 -44.24
N ALA A 204 5.81 3.32 -44.80
CA ALA A 204 5.93 2.81 -46.17
C ALA A 204 5.81 3.94 -47.21
N LEU A 205 4.91 4.90 -47.00
CA LEU A 205 4.79 6.09 -47.85
C LEU A 205 6.06 6.96 -47.81
N ALA A 206 6.59 7.21 -46.62
CA ALA A 206 7.78 8.04 -46.43
C ALA A 206 9.05 7.40 -47.04
N ALA A 207 9.13 6.07 -47.01
CA ALA A 207 10.23 5.30 -47.59
C ALA A 207 10.03 4.99 -49.09
N PHE A 208 8.92 5.40 -49.70
CA PHE A 208 8.61 5.01 -51.08
C PHE A 208 9.56 5.71 -52.07
N PRO A 209 10.30 4.95 -52.89
CA PRO A 209 11.41 5.50 -53.69
C PRO A 209 10.97 6.49 -54.77
N LEU A 210 9.72 6.40 -55.24
CA LEU A 210 9.16 7.27 -56.28
C LEU A 210 8.34 8.45 -55.69
N GLY A 211 8.44 8.68 -54.38
CA GLY A 211 7.73 9.74 -53.66
C GLY A 211 6.31 9.36 -53.22
N GLY A 212 5.77 10.14 -52.29
CA GLY A 212 4.52 9.84 -51.59
C GLY A 212 3.27 9.78 -52.48
N ALA A 213 3.23 10.54 -53.58
CA ALA A 213 2.09 10.53 -54.51
C ALA A 213 1.94 9.17 -55.22
N LEU A 214 3.01 8.66 -55.83
CA LEU A 214 3.01 7.33 -56.45
C LEU A 214 2.93 6.21 -55.41
N GLY A 215 3.55 6.42 -54.24
CA GLY A 215 3.44 5.50 -53.10
C GLY A 215 2.00 5.34 -52.60
N SER A 216 1.19 6.40 -52.59
CA SER A 216 -0.21 6.34 -52.16
C SER A 216 -1.10 5.51 -53.07
N VAL A 217 -0.88 5.60 -54.39
CA VAL A 217 -1.58 4.77 -55.38
C VAL A 217 -1.17 3.32 -55.24
N TRP A 218 0.14 3.05 -55.12
CA TRP A 218 0.67 1.70 -54.96
C TRP A 218 0.17 1.03 -53.68
N LEU A 219 0.25 1.71 -52.53
CA LEU A 219 -0.17 1.17 -51.24
C LEU A 219 -1.69 1.09 -51.07
N GLY A 220 -2.46 1.81 -51.90
CA GLY A 220 -3.91 1.62 -52.01
C GLY A 220 -4.29 0.29 -52.67
N LEU A 221 -3.46 -0.19 -53.61
CA LEU A 221 -3.62 -1.50 -54.26
C LEU A 221 -2.96 -2.64 -53.48
N PHE A 222 -1.81 -2.34 -52.84
CA PHE A 222 -1.00 -3.30 -52.09
C PHE A 222 -0.81 -2.81 -50.65
N PRO A 223 -1.80 -3.05 -49.76
CA PRO A 223 -1.74 -2.56 -48.39
C PRO A 223 -0.60 -3.21 -47.62
N VAL A 224 0.16 -2.38 -46.88
CA VAL A 224 1.22 -2.83 -45.98
C VAL A 224 0.61 -3.26 -44.65
N ALA A 225 0.94 -4.47 -44.20
CA ALA A 225 0.60 -4.94 -42.87
C ALA A 225 1.64 -4.45 -41.86
N ALA A 226 1.18 -4.05 -40.67
CA ALA A 226 2.10 -3.73 -39.59
C ALA A 226 2.79 -4.98 -39.07
N SER A 227 4.09 -4.89 -38.80
CA SER A 227 4.83 -6.01 -38.22
C SER A 227 4.34 -6.33 -36.79
N PRO A 228 4.46 -7.59 -36.33
CA PRO A 228 4.14 -7.94 -34.94
C PRO A 228 4.93 -7.12 -33.92
N LEU A 229 6.21 -6.83 -34.21
CA LEU A 229 7.06 -6.01 -33.35
C LEU A 229 6.56 -4.56 -33.26
N GLN A 230 6.21 -3.95 -34.39
CA GLN A 230 5.66 -2.59 -34.42
C GLN A 230 4.33 -2.52 -33.64
N THR A 231 3.46 -3.51 -33.84
CA THR A 231 2.19 -3.59 -33.09
C THR A 231 2.44 -3.74 -31.59
N GLY A 232 3.40 -4.57 -31.20
CA GLY A 232 3.84 -4.68 -29.80
C GLY A 232 4.36 -3.36 -29.24
N ALA A 233 5.17 -2.63 -30.01
CA ALA A 233 5.69 -1.32 -29.60
C ALA A 233 4.56 -0.28 -29.41
N VAL A 234 3.56 -0.29 -30.30
CA VAL A 234 2.36 0.57 -30.16
C VAL A 234 1.57 0.21 -28.90
N VAL A 235 1.33 -1.08 -28.64
CA VAL A 235 0.67 -1.54 -27.41
C VAL A 235 1.40 -1.03 -26.17
N VAL A 236 2.73 -1.26 -26.09
CA VAL A 236 3.54 -0.81 -24.95
C VAL A 236 3.48 0.71 -24.79
N SER A 237 3.59 1.46 -25.88
CA SER A 237 3.54 2.92 -25.86
C SER A 237 2.20 3.45 -25.36
N LEU A 238 1.10 2.86 -25.84
CA LEU A 238 -0.26 3.21 -25.40
C LEU A 238 -0.48 2.84 -23.92
N MET A 239 0.02 1.69 -23.47
CA MET A 239 -0.03 1.33 -22.05
C MET A 239 0.77 2.28 -21.18
N MET A 240 1.97 2.69 -21.61
CA MET A 240 2.78 3.68 -20.88
C MET A 240 2.04 5.02 -20.80
N ALA A 241 1.55 5.56 -21.92
CA ALA A 241 0.80 6.81 -21.94
C ALA A 241 -0.48 6.73 -21.10
N GLY A 242 -1.25 5.64 -21.25
CA GLY A 242 -2.46 5.39 -20.48
C GLY A 242 -2.20 5.26 -18.98
N SER A 243 -1.08 4.65 -18.58
CA SER A 243 -0.71 4.51 -17.17
C SER A 243 -0.35 5.83 -16.51
N ILE A 244 0.26 6.77 -17.26
CA ILE A 244 0.52 8.13 -16.80
C ILE A 244 -0.81 8.84 -16.58
N LEU A 245 -1.73 8.76 -17.54
CA LEU A 245 -3.07 9.35 -17.41
C LEU A 245 -3.83 8.75 -16.21
N ALA A 246 -3.78 7.42 -16.05
CA ALA A 246 -4.40 6.70 -14.94
C ALA A 246 -3.83 7.12 -13.57
N ALA A 247 -2.54 7.45 -13.48
CA ALA A 247 -1.93 7.95 -12.25
C ALA A 247 -2.55 9.27 -11.77
N PHE A 248 -3.14 10.06 -12.67
CA PHE A 248 -3.87 11.29 -12.34
C PHE A 248 -5.38 11.14 -12.35
N ALA A 249 -5.93 10.01 -12.82
CA ALA A 249 -7.37 9.74 -12.77
C ALA A 249 -7.92 9.81 -11.33
N GLY A 250 -7.09 9.47 -10.32
CA GLY A 250 -7.39 9.65 -8.90
C GLY A 250 -7.79 11.07 -8.50
N VAL A 251 -7.26 12.10 -9.19
CA VAL A 251 -7.61 13.52 -8.95
C VAL A 251 -9.10 13.78 -9.13
N VAL A 252 -9.73 13.09 -10.08
CA VAL A 252 -11.17 13.21 -10.36
C VAL A 252 -11.95 12.11 -9.63
N ALA A 253 -11.41 10.89 -9.58
CA ALA A 253 -12.07 9.75 -8.99
C ALA A 253 -12.23 9.87 -7.48
N ASP A 254 -11.22 10.33 -6.74
CA ASP A 254 -11.24 10.39 -5.27
C ASP A 254 -12.34 11.33 -4.72
N PRO A 255 -12.55 12.55 -5.26
CA PRO A 255 -13.66 13.39 -4.85
C PRO A 255 -15.03 12.80 -5.13
N ILE A 256 -15.17 12.02 -6.21
CA ILE A 256 -16.41 11.33 -6.55
C ILE A 256 -16.62 10.16 -5.59
N GLN A 257 -15.60 9.33 -5.38
CA GLN A 257 -15.61 8.21 -4.45
C GLN A 257 -15.86 8.65 -2.99
N THR A 258 -15.36 9.82 -2.61
CA THR A 258 -15.63 10.47 -1.33
C THR A 258 -17.10 10.83 -1.20
N ARG A 259 -17.71 11.45 -2.22
CA ARG A 259 -19.15 11.77 -2.20
C ARG A 259 -20.03 10.51 -2.19
N LEU A 260 -19.58 9.43 -2.81
CA LEU A 260 -20.27 8.13 -2.80
C LEU A 260 -20.01 7.33 -1.52
N GLY A 261 -19.16 7.80 -0.59
CA GLY A 261 -18.82 7.11 0.66
C GLY A 261 -18.04 5.80 0.46
N ILE A 262 -17.34 5.64 -0.68
CA ILE A 262 -16.55 4.44 -0.97
C ILE A 262 -15.31 4.40 -0.08
N HIS A 263 -14.61 5.52 0.07
CA HIS A 263 -13.44 5.62 0.95
C HIS A 263 -13.81 5.39 2.42
N ASP A 264 -14.95 5.91 2.87
CA ASP A 264 -15.47 5.65 4.23
C ASP A 264 -15.68 4.16 4.47
N ARG A 265 -16.36 3.46 3.55
CA ARG A 265 -16.57 2.01 3.64
C ARG A 265 -15.27 1.21 3.61
N ARG A 266 -14.28 1.67 2.84
CA ARG A 266 -12.98 0.99 2.74
C ARG A 266 -12.14 1.18 4.01
N LEU A 267 -12.11 2.39 4.56
CA LEU A 267 -11.36 2.68 5.79
C LEU A 267 -12.00 2.05 7.01
N ASN A 268 -13.34 2.02 7.11
CA ASN A 268 -14.01 1.29 8.18
C ASN A 268 -13.70 -0.21 8.10
N ARG A 269 -13.76 -0.84 6.92
CA ARG A 269 -13.32 -2.24 6.76
C ARG A 269 -11.87 -2.49 7.15
N LEU A 270 -10.96 -1.54 6.89
CA LEU A 270 -9.58 -1.63 7.35
C LEU A 270 -9.53 -1.58 8.88
N ILE A 271 -10.25 -0.64 9.50
CA ILE A 271 -10.31 -0.52 10.96
C ILE A 271 -10.92 -1.78 11.58
N ASP A 272 -11.97 -2.34 10.99
CA ASP A 272 -12.61 -3.59 11.41
C ASP A 272 -11.60 -4.74 11.37
N ALA A 273 -10.87 -4.90 10.26
CA ALA A 273 -9.85 -5.94 10.15
C ALA A 273 -8.71 -5.78 11.18
N LEU A 274 -8.30 -4.54 11.48
CA LEU A 274 -7.30 -4.26 12.51
C LEU A 274 -7.83 -4.53 13.92
N GLU A 275 -9.09 -4.20 14.19
CA GLU A 275 -9.75 -4.51 15.46
C GLU A 275 -9.92 -6.02 15.65
N ASP A 276 -10.34 -6.73 14.62
CA ASP A 276 -10.48 -8.18 14.64
C ASP A 276 -9.12 -8.86 14.84
N GLU A 277 -8.06 -8.36 14.20
CA GLU A 277 -6.70 -8.85 14.41
C GLU A 277 -6.22 -8.57 15.84
N PHE A 278 -6.54 -7.40 16.41
CA PHE A 278 -6.15 -7.04 17.77
C PHE A 278 -6.95 -7.81 18.85
N THR A 279 -8.26 -7.95 18.66
CA THR A 279 -9.21 -8.50 19.64
C THR A 279 -9.49 -10.00 19.45
N GLY A 280 -9.09 -10.58 18.33
CA GLY A 280 -9.38 -11.97 17.97
C GLY A 280 -8.84 -12.99 18.98
N SER A 281 -9.60 -14.07 19.16
CA SER A 281 -9.22 -15.24 19.95
C SER A 281 -8.45 -16.24 19.06
N GLY A 282 -7.12 -16.27 19.18
CA GLY A 282 -6.28 -17.21 18.43
C GLY A 282 -4.81 -16.78 18.40
N ARG A 283 -3.96 -17.61 17.77
CA ARG A 283 -2.50 -17.39 17.68
C ARG A 283 -2.12 -16.04 17.04
N HIS A 284 -2.96 -15.50 16.15
CA HIS A 284 -2.75 -14.21 15.50
C HIS A 284 -3.06 -13.01 16.41
N GLY A 285 -4.17 -13.06 17.15
CA GLY A 285 -4.51 -12.00 18.12
C GLY A 285 -3.59 -11.96 19.32
N PHE A 286 -3.13 -13.13 19.79
CA PHE A 286 -2.16 -13.21 20.89
C PHE A 286 -0.81 -12.57 20.51
N VAL A 287 -0.29 -12.85 19.31
CA VAL A 287 0.97 -12.29 18.80
C VAL A 287 0.86 -10.76 18.57
N ALA A 288 -0.27 -10.27 18.06
CA ALA A 288 -0.50 -8.83 17.88
C ALA A 288 -0.50 -8.07 19.23
N ARG A 289 -1.14 -8.63 20.26
CA ARG A 289 -1.21 -8.08 21.62
C ARG A 289 0.15 -8.11 22.32
N GLU A 290 0.91 -9.20 22.20
CA GLU A 290 2.26 -9.30 22.76
C GLU A 290 3.24 -8.30 22.14
N HIS A 291 3.23 -8.11 20.81
CA HIS A 291 4.09 -7.12 20.16
C HIS A 291 3.73 -5.68 20.52
N TYR A 292 2.46 -5.40 20.73
CA TYR A 292 2.01 -4.08 21.11
C TYR A 292 2.34 -3.76 22.58
N LEU A 293 2.07 -4.70 23.50
CA LEU A 293 2.44 -4.59 24.90
C LEU A 293 3.95 -4.53 25.12
N ALA A 294 4.74 -5.32 24.37
CA ALA A 294 6.20 -5.23 24.39
C ALA A 294 6.68 -3.84 23.96
N ARG A 295 6.10 -3.29 22.88
CA ARG A 295 6.46 -1.97 22.34
C ARG A 295 6.06 -0.80 23.25
N MET A 296 4.99 -0.94 24.03
CA MET A 296 4.56 0.05 25.02
C MET A 296 5.49 0.07 26.24
N MET A 297 6.02 -1.09 26.65
CA MET A 297 7.06 -1.20 27.67
C MET A 297 8.40 -0.64 27.17
N ASP A 298 8.78 -0.96 25.94
CA ASP A 298 10.03 -0.46 25.30
C ASP A 298 10.07 1.08 25.17
N LEU A 299 8.91 1.74 25.04
CA LEU A 299 8.77 3.20 24.96
C LEU A 299 8.83 3.90 26.33
N ALA A 300 8.42 3.22 27.41
CA ALA A 300 8.59 3.70 28.77
C ALA A 300 10.07 3.65 29.20
N ASP A 301 10.81 2.63 28.76
CA ASP A 301 12.24 2.47 29.05
C ASP A 301 13.15 3.32 28.14
N ALA A 302 12.72 3.60 26.90
CA ALA A 302 13.46 4.48 25.98
C ALA A 302 13.49 5.97 26.39
N GLY A 303 12.74 6.38 27.43
CA GLY A 303 12.79 7.72 28.01
C GLY A 303 13.78 7.87 29.18
N MET A 304 14.18 6.78 29.84
CA MET A 304 15.00 6.84 31.06
C MET A 304 16.48 6.49 30.85
N ALA A 305 16.86 6.01 29.66
CA ALA A 305 18.22 5.58 29.34
C ALA A 305 19.08 6.60 28.55
N THR A 306 18.70 7.88 28.50
CA THR A 306 19.51 8.94 27.83
C THR A 306 20.34 9.80 28.79
N LEU A 307 20.34 9.51 30.11
CA LEU A 307 21.03 10.36 31.10
C LEU A 307 22.24 9.75 31.84
N ARG A 308 22.74 8.55 31.47
CA ARG A 308 23.89 7.95 32.20
C ARG A 308 25.00 7.31 31.37
N LEU A 309 25.18 7.74 30.11
CA LEU A 309 26.35 7.34 29.30
C LEU A 309 27.18 8.54 28.79
N PHE A 310 27.12 9.67 29.52
CA PHE A 310 28.06 10.79 29.37
C PHE A 310 28.89 11.08 30.62
N ARG A 311 29.10 10.10 31.51
CA ARG A 311 30.22 10.11 32.47
C ARG A 311 30.62 8.70 32.85
N GLY A 312 31.69 8.22 32.22
CA GLY A 312 32.43 7.00 32.58
C GLY A 312 32.23 5.86 31.61
#